data_AF-A0AAV2ZK84-F1
#
_entry.id   AF-A0AAV2ZK84-F1
#
_cell.length_a   1.000
_cell.length_b   1.000
_cell.length_c   1.000
_cell.angle_alpha   90.00
_cell.angle_beta   90.00
_cell.angle_gamma   90.00
#
_symmetry.space_group_name_H-M   'P 1'
#
loop_
_entity.id
_entity.type
_entity.pdbx_description
1 polymer ?
#
loop_
_entity_poly.entity_id
_entity_poly.type
_entity_poly.pdbx_seq_one_letter_code
_entity_poly.pdbx_strand_id
1 'polypeptide(L)'
;MQGDCGCLEGLRGSYDIGKFCFQLSAYQDLSLRMIFEYYRDDLTDILGNLNRQILLNELRARKVLGQQVRIKIILYQNMNKHSTFSYCLLQNIQEMGREAVVGLLECLYALKENHPHPNFLAILDEISQTGEVLVQQILLDEHGHTLTPELRGIGKTTLIQKFVYDWVMGKLYQRFAFVFSFRFRDLNRLGKVSLEEMILQQYPYLESQIVNILQDPERLLFIFDGLDESSHQMDFKSSKLTHPKQRTHFGEIVVSLVRQSLLKGCSVLITSRPTRLASVDTGVFQRIADIMGFLHEDRLMFFKNVFENEELSEKAFHYVQENDTLYTFCYIPSYCWIVCTVLSMCFKAQPTNTDQLMESLPKTVTHLFVTFVANILTNHNQNTGDSHTARELLRSIGWMAEYGVMNHIIVFDERYLKSFSVGNDTHLFSSFIMESGQPSNVDYNFLHLTLQEFFAALAHFIDYNADRLQKTLHAAASYNDDRAEILLRFLCGLSDSSTRFLLKSHVGELSVQAAGDVVTWIQHKITEEQRSDKRNLLNAFYYLHESRNKALVSQCIGSNNIDLSGISLSPLDCSVLSSVLQSCTESEEVKLNSCHIRDEGLRKFIPALHSMKRLG
;
A
#
# COMPACT_ATOMS: atom_id res chain seq x y z
N MET A 1 -22.73 60.30 28.60
CA MET A 1 -21.73 59.84 27.61
C MET A 1 -21.36 58.40 27.99
N GLN A 2 -21.49 57.52 27.00
CA GLN A 2 -21.03 56.12 26.93
C GLN A 2 -21.42 55.17 28.07
N GLY A 3 -22.39 54.31 27.77
CA GLY A 3 -22.58 52.99 28.38
C GLY A 3 -22.82 52.01 27.24
N ASP A 4 -21.83 51.17 26.97
CA ASP A 4 -21.71 50.28 25.81
C ASP A 4 -22.74 49.15 25.78
N CYS A 5 -23.11 48.80 24.55
CA CYS A 5 -24.07 47.78 24.18
C CYS A 5 -23.45 46.38 24.34
N GLY A 6 -23.90 45.62 25.35
CA GLY A 6 -23.67 44.17 25.38
C GLY A 6 -24.59 43.48 24.37
N CYS A 7 -24.02 42.88 23.32
CA CYS A 7 -24.67 41.89 22.44
C CYS A 7 -23.70 41.40 21.33
N LEU A 8 -22.58 40.72 21.62
CA LEU A 8 -21.71 40.13 20.58
C LEU A 8 -20.98 38.82 20.99
N GLU A 9 -21.62 37.90 21.72
CA GLU A 9 -21.04 36.55 21.96
C GLU A 9 -21.87 35.37 21.43
N GLY A 10 -23.06 35.60 20.85
CA GLY A 10 -23.93 34.51 20.36
C GLY A 10 -23.75 34.07 18.90
N LEU A 11 -22.96 34.78 18.09
CA LEU A 11 -23.01 34.65 16.61
C LEU A 11 -21.89 33.79 15.99
N ARG A 12 -20.76 33.53 16.68
CA ARG A 12 -19.67 32.71 16.12
C ARG A 12 -20.00 31.21 16.08
N GLY A 13 -20.60 30.65 17.15
CA GLY A 13 -20.93 29.22 17.20
C GLY A 13 -22.08 28.80 16.26
N SER A 14 -23.01 29.71 15.95
CA SER A 14 -24.14 29.42 15.06
C SER A 14 -23.74 29.36 13.58
N TYR A 15 -22.69 30.09 13.18
CA TYR A 15 -22.25 30.16 11.78
C TYR A 15 -21.49 28.89 11.36
N ASP A 16 -20.66 28.33 12.25
CA ASP A 16 -19.91 27.09 11.99
C ASP A 16 -20.78 25.83 11.99
N ILE A 17 -21.79 25.75 12.87
CA ILE A 17 -22.77 24.66 12.86
C ILE A 17 -23.55 24.64 11.54
N GLY A 18 -24.00 25.80 11.05
CA GLY A 18 -24.74 25.88 9.79
C GLY A 18 -23.94 25.40 8.58
N LYS A 19 -22.64 25.70 8.54
CA LYS A 19 -21.72 25.22 7.49
C LYS A 19 -21.54 23.70 7.54
N PHE A 20 -21.37 23.14 8.74
CA PHE A 20 -21.29 21.69 8.93
C PHE A 20 -22.59 20.98 8.54
N CYS A 21 -23.75 21.56 8.88
CA CYS A 21 -25.06 21.02 8.47
C CYS A 21 -25.22 21.01 6.94
N PHE A 22 -24.78 22.06 6.26
CA PHE A 22 -24.79 22.12 4.81
C PHE A 22 -23.91 21.02 4.19
N GLN A 23 -22.73 20.76 4.75
CA GLN A 23 -21.86 19.67 4.31
C GLN A 23 -22.49 18.29 4.52
N LEU A 24 -23.08 18.03 5.70
CA LEU A 24 -23.78 16.77 5.96
C LEU A 24 -24.98 16.57 5.02
N SER A 25 -25.68 17.65 4.68
CA SER A 25 -26.84 17.60 3.77
C SER A 25 -26.48 17.26 2.32
N ALA A 26 -25.21 17.46 1.92
CA ALA A 26 -24.70 17.15 0.60
C ALA A 26 -24.53 15.64 0.38
N TYR A 27 -24.34 14.84 1.43
CA TYR A 27 -24.25 13.39 1.31
C TYR A 27 -25.61 12.75 0.99
N GLN A 28 -25.58 11.80 0.04
CA GLN A 28 -26.71 10.90 -0.23
C GLN A 28 -26.95 9.96 0.96
N ASP A 29 -28.18 9.43 1.10
CA ASP A 29 -28.56 8.57 2.24
C ASP A 29 -27.63 7.35 2.41
N LEU A 30 -27.27 6.69 1.29
CA LEU A 30 -26.37 5.54 1.32
C LEU A 30 -24.96 5.94 1.81
N SER A 31 -24.42 7.05 1.30
CA SER A 31 -23.13 7.60 1.70
C SER A 31 -23.07 7.95 3.18
N LEU A 32 -24.13 8.58 3.69
CA LEU A 32 -24.20 8.97 5.10
C LEU A 32 -24.29 7.74 6.02
N ARG A 33 -25.01 6.69 5.60
CA ARG A 33 -25.05 5.42 6.33
C ARG A 33 -23.68 4.74 6.37
N MET A 34 -22.93 4.78 5.28
CA MET A 34 -21.59 4.21 5.23
C MET A 34 -20.62 4.96 6.14
N ILE A 35 -20.64 6.30 6.12
CA ILE A 35 -19.86 7.12 7.06
C ILE A 35 -20.24 6.79 8.51
N PHE A 36 -21.53 6.64 8.78
CA PHE A 36 -22.02 6.35 10.12
C PHE A 36 -21.62 4.95 10.63
N GLU A 37 -21.62 3.95 9.76
CA GLU A 37 -21.16 2.60 10.08
C GLU A 37 -19.62 2.52 10.19
N TYR A 38 -18.90 3.18 9.30
CA TYR A 38 -17.43 3.23 9.32
C TYR A 38 -16.90 3.76 10.66
N TYR A 39 -17.49 4.83 11.19
CA TYR A 39 -17.12 5.40 12.50
C TYR A 39 -17.88 4.82 13.69
N ARG A 40 -18.60 3.70 13.54
CA ARG A 40 -19.50 3.21 14.60
C ARG A 40 -18.77 2.94 15.91
N ASP A 41 -17.57 2.36 15.84
CA ASP A 41 -16.78 2.03 17.02
C ASP A 41 -16.26 3.29 17.72
N ASP A 42 -15.76 4.27 16.95
CA ASP A 42 -15.37 5.58 17.48
C ASP A 42 -16.53 6.34 18.09
N LEU A 43 -17.70 6.35 17.43
CA LEU A 43 -18.92 6.94 17.96
C LEU A 43 -19.36 6.23 19.24
N THR A 44 -19.17 4.92 19.34
CA THR A 44 -19.49 4.15 20.55
C THR A 44 -18.62 4.58 21.73
N ASP A 45 -17.31 4.78 21.50
CA ASP A 45 -16.36 5.26 22.50
C ASP A 45 -16.67 6.72 22.92
N ILE A 46 -16.90 7.61 21.94
CA ILE A 46 -17.28 9.01 22.17
C ILE A 46 -18.53 9.09 23.06
N LEU A 47 -19.59 8.36 22.72
CA LEU A 47 -20.83 8.34 23.49
C LEU A 47 -20.66 7.68 24.87
N GLY A 48 -19.70 6.75 25.01
CA GLY A 48 -19.37 6.12 26.28
C GLY A 48 -18.77 7.11 27.29
N ASN A 49 -17.97 8.06 26.78
CA ASN A 49 -17.24 9.07 27.55
C ASN A 49 -18.02 10.39 27.75
N LEU A 50 -19.08 10.64 26.98
CA LEU A 50 -19.96 11.81 27.12
C LEU A 50 -20.92 11.70 28.32
N ASN A 51 -21.20 12.83 28.97
CA ASN A 51 -22.23 12.89 30.00
C ASN A 51 -23.61 12.63 29.38
N ARG A 52 -24.22 11.49 29.75
CA ARG A 52 -25.49 11.03 29.20
C ARG A 52 -26.63 12.04 29.34
N GLN A 53 -26.68 12.79 30.44
CA GLN A 53 -27.76 13.75 30.65
C GLN A 53 -27.64 14.96 29.73
N ILE A 54 -26.41 15.39 29.44
CA ILE A 54 -26.13 16.50 28.51
C ILE A 54 -26.51 16.07 27.08
N LEU A 55 -26.03 14.89 26.65
CA LEU A 55 -26.34 14.32 25.35
C LEU A 55 -27.86 14.15 25.11
N LEU A 56 -28.58 13.58 26.09
CA LEU A 56 -30.02 13.37 25.97
C LEU A 56 -30.82 14.68 25.96
N ASN A 57 -30.34 15.72 26.66
CA ASN A 57 -30.94 17.05 26.60
C ASN A 57 -30.75 17.69 25.22
N GLU A 58 -29.57 17.56 24.62
CA GLU A 58 -29.27 18.11 23.29
C GLU A 58 -30.05 17.38 22.18
N LEU A 59 -30.09 16.03 22.22
CA LEU A 59 -30.90 15.22 21.30
C LEU A 59 -32.39 15.56 21.38
N ARG A 60 -32.87 15.91 22.58
CA ARG A 60 -34.24 16.34 22.81
C ARG A 60 -34.50 17.75 22.27
N ALA A 61 -33.58 18.69 22.49
CA ALA A 61 -33.68 20.05 21.98
C ALA A 61 -33.76 20.07 20.44
N ARG A 62 -33.01 19.20 19.78
CA ARG A 62 -32.96 19.05 18.31
C ARG A 62 -34.00 18.09 17.72
N LYS A 63 -34.89 17.51 18.55
CA LYS A 63 -35.98 16.61 18.14
C LYS A 63 -35.52 15.34 17.37
N VAL A 64 -34.29 14.88 17.59
CA VAL A 64 -33.68 13.72 16.89
C VAL A 64 -34.45 12.42 17.15
N LEU A 65 -35.01 12.24 18.35
CA LEU A 65 -35.61 10.97 18.81
C LEU A 65 -37.13 10.81 18.53
N GLY A 66 -37.75 11.66 17.69
CA GLY A 66 -39.14 11.49 17.20
C GLY A 66 -40.26 11.65 18.25
N GLN A 67 -41.51 11.27 17.93
CA GLN A 67 -42.67 11.49 18.83
C GLN A 67 -42.71 10.58 20.09
N GLN A 68 -41.87 9.54 20.18
CA GLN A 68 -41.78 8.62 21.33
C GLN A 68 -40.62 8.96 22.32
N VAL A 69 -40.11 10.19 22.29
CA VAL A 69 -38.95 10.68 23.08
C VAL A 69 -38.98 10.30 24.56
N ARG A 70 -40.13 10.38 25.24
CA ARG A 70 -40.20 10.17 26.71
C ARG A 70 -39.87 8.73 27.12
N ILE A 71 -40.35 7.72 26.37
CA ILE A 71 -40.16 6.31 26.73
C ILE A 71 -38.71 5.87 26.45
N LYS A 72 -38.14 6.28 25.30
CA LYS A 72 -36.74 5.98 24.95
C LYS A 72 -35.75 6.66 25.89
N ILE A 73 -35.97 7.92 26.28
CA ILE A 73 -35.11 8.63 27.25
C ILE A 73 -35.11 7.92 28.61
N ILE A 74 -36.28 7.49 29.10
CA ILE A 74 -36.38 6.75 30.37
C ILE A 74 -35.65 5.40 30.29
N LEU A 75 -35.77 4.68 29.16
CA LEU A 75 -35.02 3.43 28.93
C LEU A 75 -33.50 3.68 28.96
N TYR A 76 -33.02 4.71 28.28
CA TYR A 76 -31.59 5.04 28.24
C TYR A 76 -31.04 5.53 29.59
N GLN A 77 -31.83 6.29 30.35
CA GLN A 77 -31.45 6.73 31.70
C GLN A 77 -31.31 5.56 32.68
N ASN A 78 -32.08 4.48 32.48
CA ASN A 78 -32.07 3.30 33.34
C ASN A 78 -31.06 2.21 32.91
N MET A 79 -30.23 2.43 31.89
CA MET A 79 -29.21 1.46 31.46
C MET A 79 -27.96 1.50 32.36
N ASN A 80 -27.64 0.39 33.03
CA ASN A 80 -26.55 0.31 34.00
C ASN A 80 -25.13 0.34 33.38
N LYS A 81 -24.95 0.04 32.08
CA LYS A 81 -23.63 0.00 31.42
C LYS A 81 -23.52 1.07 30.32
N HIS A 82 -22.42 1.83 30.33
CA HIS A 82 -22.12 2.89 29.34
C HIS A 82 -22.01 2.34 27.91
N SER A 83 -21.34 1.20 27.73
CA SER A 83 -21.18 0.56 26.42
C SER A 83 -22.51 0.09 25.82
N THR A 84 -23.41 -0.45 26.64
CA THR A 84 -24.75 -0.87 26.20
C THR A 84 -25.61 0.33 25.80
N PHE A 85 -25.48 1.46 26.51
CA PHE A 85 -26.17 2.70 26.16
C PHE A 85 -25.73 3.23 24.79
N SER A 86 -24.41 3.37 24.56
CA SER A 86 -23.86 3.89 23.30
C SER A 86 -24.29 3.04 22.11
N TYR A 87 -24.13 1.72 22.22
CA TYR A 87 -24.49 0.79 21.16
C TYR A 87 -26.00 0.83 20.82
N CYS A 88 -26.86 0.74 21.84
CA CYS A 88 -28.31 0.79 21.63
C CYS A 88 -28.77 2.15 21.07
N LEU A 89 -28.15 3.26 21.48
CA LEU A 89 -28.49 4.59 20.97
C LEU A 89 -28.10 4.72 19.49
N LEU A 90 -26.88 4.32 19.10
CA LEU A 90 -26.42 4.36 17.71
C LEU A 90 -27.28 3.48 16.80
N GLN A 91 -27.60 2.26 17.23
CA GLN A 91 -28.47 1.36 16.48
C GLN A 91 -29.87 1.97 16.27
N ASN A 92 -30.46 2.56 17.32
CA ASN A 92 -31.77 3.22 17.20
C ASN A 92 -31.73 4.42 16.26
N ILE A 93 -30.67 5.23 16.33
CA ILE A 93 -30.50 6.42 15.48
C ILE A 93 -30.38 6.01 14.02
N GLN A 94 -29.65 4.93 13.74
CA GLN A 94 -29.53 4.38 12.41
C GLN A 94 -30.87 3.85 11.86
N GLU A 95 -31.63 3.10 12.67
CA GLU A 95 -32.96 2.59 12.31
C GLU A 95 -33.98 3.70 12.06
N MET A 96 -33.81 4.86 12.70
CA MET A 96 -34.65 6.05 12.51
C MET A 96 -34.35 6.81 11.22
N GLY A 97 -33.28 6.45 10.50
CA GLY A 97 -32.94 6.95 9.18
C GLY A 97 -32.13 8.25 9.17
N ARG A 98 -31.91 8.77 7.95
CA ARG A 98 -31.00 9.89 7.64
C ARG A 98 -31.08 11.07 8.60
N GLU A 99 -32.28 11.58 8.83
CA GLU A 99 -32.49 12.79 9.65
C GLU A 99 -32.06 12.59 11.11
N ALA A 100 -32.18 11.37 11.64
CA ALA A 100 -31.71 11.05 12.98
C ALA A 100 -30.17 10.97 13.04
N VAL A 101 -29.53 10.41 12.01
CA VAL A 101 -28.06 10.34 11.89
C VAL A 101 -27.46 11.73 11.80
N VAL A 102 -27.99 12.58 10.91
CA VAL A 102 -27.58 14.00 10.81
C VAL A 102 -27.77 14.70 12.16
N GLY A 103 -28.95 14.54 12.77
CA GLY A 103 -29.27 15.13 14.06
C GLY A 103 -28.31 14.71 15.19
N LEU A 104 -27.81 13.48 15.20
CA LEU A 104 -26.81 13.03 16.17
C LEU A 104 -25.46 13.70 15.93
N LEU A 105 -24.95 13.72 14.69
CA LEU A 105 -23.68 14.34 14.36
C LEU A 105 -23.70 15.84 14.66
N GLU A 106 -24.83 16.50 14.44
CA GLU A 106 -25.06 17.88 14.85
C GLU A 106 -25.02 18.06 16.39
N CYS A 107 -25.65 17.16 17.15
CA CYS A 107 -25.60 17.21 18.61
C CYS A 107 -24.16 17.11 19.08
N LEU A 108 -23.39 16.17 18.54
CA LEU A 108 -22.00 16.02 18.89
C LEU A 108 -21.22 17.29 18.50
N TYR A 109 -21.46 17.86 17.31
CA TYR A 109 -20.76 19.07 16.85
C TYR A 109 -21.00 20.26 17.79
N ALA A 110 -22.23 20.43 18.27
CA ALA A 110 -22.56 21.48 19.23
C ALA A 110 -21.87 21.29 20.58
N LEU A 111 -21.56 20.05 20.96
CA LEU A 111 -20.90 19.71 22.21
C LEU A 111 -19.36 19.79 22.13
N LYS A 112 -18.76 19.94 20.93
CA LYS A 112 -17.31 19.85 20.70
C LYS A 112 -16.48 20.83 21.55
N GLU A 113 -16.96 22.06 21.74
CA GLU A 113 -16.24 23.11 22.46
C GLU A 113 -16.25 22.89 23.98
N ASN A 114 -17.37 22.35 24.50
CA ASN A 114 -17.56 22.14 25.94
C ASN A 114 -17.09 20.75 26.40
N HIS A 115 -17.04 19.79 25.47
CA HIS A 115 -16.68 18.39 25.71
C HIS A 115 -15.83 17.83 24.55
N PRO A 116 -14.59 18.31 24.37
CA PRO A 116 -13.73 17.84 23.29
C PRO A 116 -13.32 16.38 23.52
N HIS A 117 -13.49 15.54 22.50
CA HIS A 117 -12.99 14.17 22.46
C HIS A 117 -12.04 14.01 21.26
N PRO A 118 -10.85 13.41 21.40
CA PRO A 118 -9.87 13.32 20.31
C PRO A 118 -10.42 12.66 19.04
N ASN A 119 -11.08 11.50 19.18
CA ASN A 119 -11.67 10.80 18.03
C ASN A 119 -12.82 11.61 17.42
N PHE A 120 -13.52 12.40 18.24
CA PHE A 120 -14.60 13.22 17.76
C PHE A 120 -14.10 14.39 16.93
N LEU A 121 -13.03 15.07 17.38
CA LEU A 121 -12.38 16.13 16.61
C LEU A 121 -11.77 15.60 15.31
N ALA A 122 -11.20 14.38 15.33
CA ALA A 122 -10.67 13.73 14.13
C ALA A 122 -11.78 13.42 13.11
N ILE A 123 -12.88 12.79 13.53
CA ILE A 123 -14.04 12.53 12.65
C ILE A 123 -14.58 13.83 12.05
N LEU A 124 -14.70 14.89 12.87
CA LEU A 124 -15.18 16.17 12.39
C LEU A 124 -14.23 16.82 11.38
N ASP A 125 -12.93 16.77 11.62
CA ASP A 125 -11.93 17.31 10.72
C ASP A 125 -11.93 16.55 9.40
N GLU A 126 -12.02 15.23 9.46
CA GLU A 126 -12.08 14.36 8.29
C GLU A 126 -13.33 14.62 7.44
N ILE A 127 -14.53 14.63 8.03
CA ILE A 127 -15.78 14.98 7.34
C ILE A 127 -15.71 16.41 6.76
N SER A 128 -15.11 17.35 7.48
CA SER A 128 -15.04 18.76 7.06
C SER A 128 -14.05 18.99 5.91
N GLN A 129 -12.96 18.23 5.86
CA GLN A 129 -11.89 18.38 4.87
C GLN A 129 -12.14 17.56 3.59
N THR A 130 -12.66 16.33 3.71
CA THR A 130 -12.72 15.39 2.56
C THR A 130 -14.05 15.38 1.81
N GLY A 131 -15.19 15.76 2.42
CA GLY A 131 -16.48 15.80 1.70
C GLY A 131 -16.84 14.46 1.03
N GLU A 132 -17.33 14.46 -0.22
CA GLU A 132 -17.69 13.23 -0.94
C GLU A 132 -16.52 12.25 -1.13
N VAL A 133 -15.26 12.72 -1.06
CA VAL A 133 -14.05 11.88 -1.14
C VAL A 133 -13.96 10.93 0.06
N LEU A 134 -14.52 11.28 1.21
CA LEU A 134 -14.57 10.40 2.39
C LEU A 134 -15.29 9.09 2.09
N VAL A 135 -16.37 9.13 1.30
CA VAL A 135 -17.11 7.93 0.92
C VAL A 135 -16.26 7.06 0.01
N GLN A 136 -15.48 7.67 -0.90
CA GLN A 136 -14.54 6.95 -1.75
C GLN A 136 -13.40 6.33 -0.93
N GLN A 137 -12.92 7.01 0.11
CA GLN A 137 -11.90 6.53 1.04
C GLN A 137 -12.43 5.34 1.88
N ILE A 138 -13.60 5.47 2.49
CA ILE A 138 -14.29 4.38 3.20
C ILE A 138 -14.50 3.18 2.27
N LEU A 139 -14.87 3.44 1.02
CA LEU A 139 -15.04 2.42 0.00
C LEU A 139 -13.73 1.78 -0.47
N LEU A 140 -12.60 2.48 -0.39
CA LEU A 140 -11.27 1.94 -0.64
C LEU A 140 -10.76 1.16 0.58
N ASP A 141 -11.16 1.54 1.79
CA ASP A 141 -10.82 0.84 3.03
C ASP A 141 -11.62 -0.45 3.18
N GLU A 142 -12.94 -0.42 2.94
CA GLU A 142 -13.83 -1.58 3.05
C GLU A 142 -13.72 -2.56 1.88
N HIS A 143 -13.49 -2.05 0.67
CA HIS A 143 -13.54 -2.83 -0.57
C HIS A 143 -12.27 -2.68 -1.42
N GLY A 144 -11.14 -2.39 -0.77
CA GLY A 144 -9.89 -2.06 -1.44
C GLY A 144 -9.58 -2.92 -2.66
N HIS A 145 -8.80 -2.35 -3.58
CA HIS A 145 -8.15 -3.12 -4.63
C HIS A 145 -7.59 -4.40 -4.02
N THR A 146 -7.84 -5.55 -4.65
CA THR A 146 -7.20 -6.81 -4.26
C THR A 146 -5.72 -6.71 -4.61
N LEU A 147 -5.00 -5.87 -3.87
CA LEU A 147 -3.58 -5.91 -3.71
C LEU A 147 -3.39 -6.84 -2.52
N THR A 148 -2.67 -7.93 -2.76
CA THR A 148 -2.41 -9.00 -1.80
C THR A 148 -2.04 -8.43 -0.41
N PRO A 149 -2.25 -9.20 0.68
CA PRO A 149 -1.78 -8.87 2.05
C PRO A 149 -0.28 -8.55 2.18
N GLU A 150 0.46 -8.58 1.07
CA GLU A 150 1.89 -8.37 0.93
C GLU A 150 2.27 -6.99 0.38
N LEU A 151 1.55 -5.90 0.71
CA LEU A 151 1.90 -4.52 0.31
C LEU A 151 3.32 -4.10 0.77
N ARG A 152 4.33 -4.50 0.01
CA ARG A 152 5.74 -4.12 0.13
C ARG A 152 5.92 -2.75 -0.52
N GLY A 153 6.75 -1.92 0.09
CA GLY A 153 7.01 -0.56 -0.44
C GLY A 153 5.99 0.51 -0.06
N ILE A 154 5.03 0.22 0.84
CA ILE A 154 4.02 1.20 1.30
C ILE A 154 4.61 2.38 2.10
N GLY A 155 5.89 2.32 2.48
CA GLY A 155 6.59 3.41 3.14
C GLY A 155 6.69 3.33 4.66
N LYS A 156 6.43 2.16 5.30
CA LYS A 156 6.59 1.95 6.75
C LYS A 156 7.95 2.43 7.28
N THR A 157 9.05 1.94 6.72
CA THR A 157 10.41 2.34 7.12
C THR A 157 10.68 3.81 6.85
N THR A 158 10.21 4.36 5.72
CA THR A 158 10.34 5.79 5.40
C THR A 158 9.58 6.66 6.40
N LEU A 159 8.39 6.23 6.85
CA LEU A 159 7.64 6.90 7.90
C LEU A 159 8.42 6.91 9.22
N ILE A 160 9.01 5.78 9.62
CA ILE A 160 9.85 5.72 10.84
C ILE A 160 11.06 6.66 10.72
N GLN A 161 11.73 6.68 9.57
CA GLN A 161 12.85 7.60 9.33
C GLN A 161 12.39 9.06 9.43
N LYS A 162 11.24 9.41 8.82
CA LYS A 162 10.67 10.76 8.90
C LYS A 162 10.25 11.12 10.31
N PHE A 163 9.67 10.18 11.06
CA PHE A 163 9.30 10.33 12.46
C PHE A 163 10.52 10.69 13.31
N VAL A 164 11.60 9.91 13.19
CA VAL A 164 12.85 10.15 13.94
C VAL A 164 13.44 11.50 13.53
N TYR A 165 13.46 11.82 12.23
CA TYR A 165 13.92 13.12 11.75
C TYR A 165 13.13 14.29 12.35
N ASP A 166 11.79 14.22 12.34
CA ASP A 166 10.95 15.28 12.90
C ASP A 166 11.07 15.41 14.41
N TRP A 167 11.31 14.30 15.11
CA TRP A 167 11.66 14.32 16.54
C TRP A 167 13.01 15.03 16.78
N VAL A 168 14.06 14.72 16.01
CA VAL A 168 15.35 15.42 16.11
C VAL A 168 15.20 16.91 15.80
N MET A 169 14.33 17.27 14.85
CA MET A 169 14.06 18.67 14.48
C MET A 169 13.14 19.40 15.46
N GLY A 170 12.72 18.76 16.56
CA GLY A 170 11.87 19.40 17.56
C GLY A 170 10.40 19.56 17.16
N LYS A 171 9.97 18.98 16.03
CA LYS A 171 8.63 19.20 15.45
C LYS A 171 7.56 18.32 16.07
N LEU A 172 7.91 17.08 16.43
CA LEU A 172 6.97 16.08 16.93
C LEU A 172 7.49 15.36 18.18
N TYR A 173 6.57 14.91 19.03
CA TYR A 173 6.79 13.99 20.15
C TYR A 173 7.93 14.32 21.14
N GLN A 174 8.16 15.62 21.41
CA GLN A 174 9.20 16.10 22.33
C GLN A 174 9.02 15.72 23.81
N ARG A 175 7.94 15.02 24.16
CA ARG A 175 7.80 14.36 25.46
C ARG A 175 8.91 13.32 25.69
N PHE A 176 9.38 12.68 24.62
CA PHE A 176 10.44 11.69 24.68
C PHE A 176 11.82 12.38 24.65
N ALA A 177 12.62 12.13 25.68
CA ALA A 177 14.00 12.59 25.75
C ALA A 177 14.93 11.72 24.89
N PHE A 178 14.59 10.44 24.73
CA PHE A 178 15.37 9.50 23.92
C PHE A 178 14.45 8.64 23.06
N VAL A 179 14.84 8.49 21.80
CA VAL A 179 14.23 7.57 20.83
C VAL A 179 15.28 6.58 20.38
N PHE A 180 15.11 5.32 20.76
CA PHE A 180 15.99 4.22 20.34
C PHE A 180 15.33 3.46 19.19
N SER A 181 15.97 3.45 18.02
CA SER A 181 15.41 2.88 16.80
C SER A 181 16.22 1.69 16.31
N PHE A 182 15.64 0.50 16.40
CA PHE A 182 16.23 -0.77 16.00
C PHE A 182 15.51 -1.35 14.80
N ARG A 183 16.23 -2.04 13.91
CA ARG A 183 15.65 -2.85 12.84
C ARG A 183 15.72 -4.33 13.23
N PHE A 184 14.64 -5.08 13.11
CA PHE A 184 14.64 -6.51 13.47
C PHE A 184 15.67 -7.31 12.68
N ARG A 185 15.90 -6.96 11.41
CA ARG A 185 16.95 -7.57 10.59
C ARG A 185 18.34 -7.47 11.22
N ASP A 186 18.67 -6.30 11.79
CA ASP A 186 19.95 -6.10 12.47
C ASP A 186 20.00 -6.88 13.79
N LEU A 187 18.88 -6.92 14.53
CA LEU A 187 18.76 -7.63 15.81
C LEU A 187 18.89 -9.15 15.67
N ASN A 188 18.48 -9.73 14.54
CA ASN A 188 18.62 -11.17 14.28
C ASN A 188 20.05 -11.69 14.39
N ARG A 189 21.04 -10.78 14.29
CA ARG A 189 22.47 -11.09 14.36
C ARG A 189 22.98 -11.12 15.80
N LEU A 190 22.18 -10.66 16.76
CA LEU A 190 22.54 -10.65 18.17
C LEU A 190 22.32 -12.04 18.77
N GLY A 191 23.33 -12.52 19.48
CA GLY A 191 23.19 -13.66 20.38
C GLY A 191 22.42 -13.28 21.64
N LYS A 192 22.84 -13.83 22.78
CA LYS A 192 22.33 -13.37 24.07
C LYS A 192 22.88 -11.98 24.38
N VAL A 193 21.99 -11.02 24.63
CA VAL A 193 22.29 -9.62 24.88
C VAL A 193 21.39 -9.08 25.99
N SER A 194 21.83 -8.08 26.74
CA SER A 194 20.96 -7.31 27.65
C SER A 194 20.36 -6.08 26.93
N LEU A 195 19.37 -5.41 27.52
CA LEU A 195 18.83 -4.18 26.92
C LEU A 195 19.90 -3.08 26.86
N GLU A 196 20.72 -2.95 27.91
CA GLU A 196 21.83 -2.00 27.94
C GLU A 196 22.85 -2.29 26.84
N GLU A 197 23.29 -3.56 26.72
CA GLU A 197 24.22 -3.97 25.68
C GLU A 197 23.65 -3.73 24.28
N MET A 198 22.35 -4.00 24.07
CA MET A 198 21.68 -3.80 22.79
C MET A 198 21.67 -2.32 22.39
N ILE A 199 21.38 -1.41 23.33
CA ILE A 199 21.44 0.04 23.10
C ILE A 199 22.88 0.48 22.81
N LEU A 200 23.84 0.06 23.63
CA LEU A 200 25.23 0.51 23.52
C LEU A 200 25.95 0.01 22.26
N GLN A 201 25.53 -1.12 21.69
CA GLN A 201 26.07 -1.56 20.40
C GLN A 201 25.73 -0.61 19.24
N GLN A 202 24.54 -0.01 19.26
CA GLN A 202 24.11 0.95 18.23
C GLN A 202 24.44 2.40 18.61
N TYR A 203 24.51 2.69 19.92
CA TYR A 203 24.75 4.03 20.46
C TYR A 203 25.91 4.01 21.48
N PRO A 204 27.16 3.71 21.07
CA PRO A 204 28.27 3.51 22.02
C PRO A 204 28.59 4.75 22.88
N TYR A 205 28.31 5.94 22.36
CA TYR A 205 28.53 7.21 23.05
C TYR A 205 27.64 7.42 24.29
N LEU A 206 26.64 6.55 24.52
CA LEU A 206 25.78 6.61 25.70
C LEU A 206 26.29 5.76 26.89
N GLU A 207 27.44 5.09 26.79
CA GLU A 207 27.96 4.17 27.82
C GLU A 207 28.00 4.79 29.22
N SER A 208 28.43 6.04 29.34
CA SER A 208 28.52 6.75 30.61
C SER A 208 27.17 7.20 31.19
N GLN A 209 26.10 7.24 30.39
CA GLN A 209 24.80 7.81 30.77
C GLN A 209 23.65 6.80 30.76
N ILE A 210 23.84 5.61 30.19
CA ILE A 210 22.75 4.66 29.95
C ILE A 210 21.98 4.32 31.23
N VAL A 211 22.68 4.14 32.35
CA VAL A 211 22.04 3.83 33.64
C VAL A 211 21.09 4.95 34.08
N ASN A 212 21.47 6.22 33.87
CA ASN A 212 20.64 7.37 34.21
C ASN A 212 19.47 7.51 33.24
N ILE A 213 19.70 7.26 31.94
CA ILE A 213 18.65 7.32 30.91
C ILE A 213 17.54 6.32 31.20
N LEU A 214 17.90 5.09 31.57
CA LEU A 214 16.94 4.01 31.86
C LEU A 214 16.15 4.19 33.17
N GLN A 215 16.50 5.18 34.01
CA GLN A 215 15.75 5.48 35.25
C GLN A 215 14.45 6.24 34.99
N ASP A 216 14.29 6.88 33.83
CA ASP A 216 13.09 7.65 33.47
C ASP A 216 12.37 7.04 32.24
N PRO A 217 11.71 5.88 32.42
CA PRO A 217 11.16 5.10 31.31
C PRO A 217 10.06 5.82 30.54
N GLU A 218 9.27 6.69 31.18
CA GLU A 218 8.16 7.42 30.54
C GLU A 218 8.63 8.38 29.44
N ARG A 219 9.90 8.78 29.47
CA ARG A 219 10.53 9.63 28.45
C ARG A 219 11.28 8.85 27.36
N LEU A 220 11.16 7.52 27.35
CA LEU A 220 11.80 6.65 26.38
C LEU A 220 10.79 6.12 25.36
N LEU A 221 11.18 6.19 24.09
CA LEU A 221 10.49 5.52 22.99
C LEU A 221 11.43 4.50 22.35
N PHE A 222 10.98 3.25 22.28
CA PHE A 222 11.64 2.19 21.54
C PHE A 222 10.89 1.95 20.22
N ILE A 223 11.59 2.09 19.10
CA ILE A 223 11.07 1.77 17.77
C ILE A 223 11.73 0.50 17.29
N PHE A 224 10.92 -0.49 16.90
CA PHE A 224 11.37 -1.72 16.27
C PHE A 224 10.77 -1.85 14.87
N ASP A 225 11.59 -1.60 13.84
CA ASP A 225 11.16 -1.61 12.44
C ASP A 225 11.32 -3.01 11.83
N GLY A 226 10.26 -3.53 11.20
CA GLY A 226 10.25 -4.74 10.38
C GLY A 226 10.08 -6.06 11.14
N LEU A 227 9.05 -6.23 11.98
CA LEU A 227 8.83 -7.48 12.73
C LEU A 227 8.72 -8.72 11.82
N ASP A 228 8.24 -8.54 10.59
CA ASP A 228 8.22 -9.55 9.54
C ASP A 228 9.61 -10.03 9.11
N GLU A 229 10.65 -9.23 9.33
CA GLU A 229 12.04 -9.56 9.04
C GLU A 229 12.71 -10.30 10.21
N SER A 230 12.02 -10.55 11.33
CA SER A 230 12.60 -11.28 12.45
C SER A 230 12.67 -12.79 12.17
N SER A 231 13.87 -13.37 12.34
CA SER A 231 14.12 -14.80 12.14
C SER A 231 13.44 -15.69 13.19
N HIS A 232 13.02 -15.11 14.32
CA HIS A 232 12.43 -15.84 15.44
C HIS A 232 10.96 -15.41 15.64
N GLN A 233 10.09 -16.38 15.90
CA GLN A 233 8.71 -16.09 16.31
C GLN A 233 8.72 -15.60 17.77
N MET A 234 8.21 -14.39 17.98
CA MET A 234 8.13 -13.81 19.33
C MET A 234 6.82 -14.22 19.98
N ASP A 235 6.92 -14.80 21.17
CA ASP A 235 5.76 -15.14 21.97
C ASP A 235 5.35 -13.93 22.82
N PHE A 236 4.38 -13.16 22.32
CA PHE A 236 3.86 -12.02 23.05
C PHE A 236 2.97 -12.42 24.23
N LYS A 237 2.69 -13.71 24.49
CA LYS A 237 1.78 -14.14 25.56
C LYS A 237 2.39 -14.06 26.96
N SER A 238 3.71 -14.21 27.08
CA SER A 238 4.41 -14.21 28.36
C SER A 238 5.70 -13.40 28.29
N SER A 239 6.02 -12.69 29.37
CA SER A 239 7.28 -11.94 29.52
C SER A 239 7.98 -12.37 30.80
N LYS A 240 9.27 -12.67 30.73
CA LYS A 240 10.06 -13.16 31.88
C LYS A 240 11.10 -12.16 32.39
N LEU A 241 11.35 -11.06 31.67
CA LEU A 241 12.41 -10.12 32.01
C LEU A 241 11.89 -8.96 32.88
N THR A 242 12.63 -8.65 33.95
CA THR A 242 12.36 -7.52 34.86
C THR A 242 13.53 -6.55 35.00
N HIS A 243 14.74 -6.92 34.56
CA HIS A 243 15.96 -6.11 34.75
C HIS A 243 16.71 -5.85 33.43
N PRO A 244 17.10 -4.58 33.13
CA PRO A 244 17.77 -4.22 31.88
C PRO A 244 19.12 -4.90 31.62
N LYS A 245 19.83 -5.32 32.68
CA LYS A 245 21.15 -5.98 32.61
C LYS A 245 21.08 -7.49 32.36
N GLN A 246 19.89 -8.09 32.43
CA GLN A 246 19.74 -9.52 32.26
C GLN A 246 19.92 -9.90 30.78
N ARG A 247 20.94 -10.72 30.49
CA ARG A 247 21.22 -11.18 29.12
C ARG A 247 20.23 -12.27 28.70
N THR A 248 19.56 -12.06 27.58
CA THR A 248 18.57 -12.98 27.00
C THR A 248 18.57 -12.85 25.47
N HIS A 249 17.68 -13.55 24.79
CA HIS A 249 17.44 -13.33 23.36
C HIS A 249 16.72 -11.98 23.14
N PHE A 250 17.08 -11.22 22.11
CA PHE A 250 16.50 -9.89 21.87
C PHE A 250 14.96 -9.91 21.78
N GLY A 251 14.37 -10.98 21.23
CA GLY A 251 12.92 -11.15 21.17
C GLY A 251 12.25 -11.10 22.55
N GLU A 252 12.88 -11.65 23.58
CA GLU A 252 12.36 -11.60 24.96
C GLU A 252 12.45 -10.17 25.54
N ILE A 253 13.46 -9.40 25.14
CA ILE A 253 13.59 -7.98 25.52
C ILE A 253 12.44 -7.18 24.89
N VAL A 254 12.20 -7.36 23.59
CA VAL A 254 11.12 -6.68 22.87
C VAL A 254 9.75 -7.01 23.49
N VAL A 255 9.47 -8.30 23.71
CA VAL A 255 8.22 -8.74 24.36
C VAL A 255 8.08 -8.14 25.77
N SER A 256 9.16 -8.11 26.55
CA SER A 256 9.14 -7.56 27.92
C SER A 256 8.92 -6.04 27.95
N LEU A 257 9.43 -5.30 26.96
CA LEU A 257 9.14 -3.87 26.77
C LEU A 257 7.67 -3.65 26.37
N VAL A 258 7.16 -4.42 25.40
CA VAL A 258 5.77 -4.34 24.95
C VAL A 258 4.80 -4.65 26.09
N ARG A 259 5.07 -5.70 26.88
CA ARG A 259 4.25 -6.08 28.05
C ARG A 259 4.50 -5.21 29.28
N GLN A 260 5.40 -4.22 29.21
CA GLN A 260 5.74 -3.32 30.31
C GLN A 260 6.27 -4.04 31.57
N SER A 261 6.79 -5.27 31.42
CA SER A 261 7.50 -5.97 32.51
C SER A 261 8.92 -5.45 32.68
N LEU A 262 9.50 -4.91 31.59
CA LEU A 262 10.76 -4.20 31.55
C LEU A 262 10.49 -2.72 31.25
N LEU A 263 11.12 -1.81 32.00
CA LEU A 263 10.98 -0.35 31.85
C LEU A 263 9.53 0.14 31.80
N LYS A 264 8.74 -0.23 32.82
CA LYS A 264 7.34 0.18 32.95
C LYS A 264 7.17 1.69 32.78
N GLY A 265 6.35 2.09 31.80
CA GLY A 265 6.12 3.48 31.40
C GLY A 265 6.68 3.82 30.02
N CYS A 266 7.61 3.03 29.47
CA CYS A 266 8.18 3.31 28.15
C CYS A 266 7.18 3.09 27.02
N SER A 267 7.32 3.86 25.94
CA SER A 267 6.53 3.65 24.72
C SER A 267 7.27 2.72 23.76
N VAL A 268 6.51 1.86 23.07
CA VAL A 268 7.05 0.97 22.03
C VAL A 268 6.25 1.14 20.75
N LEU A 269 6.95 1.30 19.62
CA LEU A 269 6.37 1.33 18.29
C LEU A 269 6.98 0.18 17.47
N ILE A 270 6.13 -0.67 16.90
CA ILE A 270 6.57 -1.79 16.06
C ILE A 270 5.94 -1.64 14.68
N THR A 271 6.74 -1.77 13.62
CA THR A 271 6.21 -1.90 12.26
C THR A 271 6.23 -3.37 11.84
N SER A 272 5.24 -3.78 11.06
CA SER A 272 5.17 -5.14 10.53
C SER A 272 4.28 -5.21 9.30
N ARG A 273 4.35 -6.35 8.59
CA ARG A 273 3.34 -6.71 7.59
C ARG A 273 2.13 -7.38 8.25
N PRO A 274 0.92 -7.22 7.69
CA PRO A 274 -0.29 -7.85 8.22
C PRO A 274 -0.16 -9.37 8.40
N THR A 275 0.51 -10.06 7.46
CA THR A 275 0.72 -11.51 7.51
C THR A 275 1.51 -11.96 8.75
N ARG A 276 2.53 -11.22 9.15
CA ARG A 276 3.28 -11.52 10.37
C ARG A 276 2.45 -11.22 11.61
N LEU A 277 1.72 -10.12 11.61
CA LEU A 277 0.83 -9.74 12.71
C LEU A 277 -0.30 -10.73 12.94
N ALA A 278 -0.81 -11.39 11.89
CA ALA A 278 -1.86 -12.41 12.02
C ALA A 278 -1.45 -13.60 12.92
N SER A 279 -0.15 -13.86 13.07
CA SER A 279 0.40 -14.90 13.95
C SER A 279 0.74 -14.42 15.37
N VAL A 280 0.57 -13.13 15.64
CA VAL A 280 0.93 -12.47 16.90
C VAL A 280 -0.32 -12.22 17.75
N ASP A 281 -0.19 -12.34 19.07
CA ASP A 281 -1.23 -11.89 20.00
C ASP A 281 -1.31 -10.36 19.98
N THR A 282 -2.23 -9.81 19.19
CA THR A 282 -2.39 -8.37 19.02
C THR A 282 -2.98 -7.67 20.24
N GLY A 283 -3.56 -8.42 21.18
CA GLY A 283 -4.18 -7.87 22.39
C GLY A 283 -3.20 -7.20 23.37
N VAL A 284 -1.89 -7.38 23.17
CA VAL A 284 -0.84 -6.72 23.96
C VAL A 284 -0.58 -5.26 23.52
N PHE A 285 -0.98 -4.89 22.31
CA PHE A 285 -0.76 -3.56 21.77
C PHE A 285 -1.96 -2.66 22.09
N GLN A 286 -1.68 -1.45 22.55
CA GLN A 286 -2.73 -0.49 22.89
C GLN A 286 -3.41 0.08 21.63
N ARG A 287 -2.67 0.15 20.51
CA ARG A 287 -3.15 0.64 19.22
C ARG A 287 -2.46 -0.11 18.09
N ILE A 288 -3.22 -0.35 17.03
CA ILE A 288 -2.75 -0.88 15.76
C ILE A 288 -3.30 0.06 14.68
N ALA A 289 -2.45 0.46 13.74
CA ALA A 289 -2.82 1.34 12.65
C ALA A 289 -2.27 0.76 11.35
N ASP A 290 -3.11 0.77 10.32
CA ASP A 290 -2.72 0.39 8.98
C ASP A 290 -2.19 1.62 8.24
N ILE A 291 -1.05 1.44 7.58
CA ILE A 291 -0.48 2.48 6.72
C ILE A 291 -1.01 2.28 5.33
N MET A 292 -1.85 3.23 4.92
CA MET A 292 -2.36 3.31 3.57
C MET A 292 -1.31 3.88 2.61
N GLY A 293 -1.43 3.51 1.34
CA GLY A 293 -0.61 4.05 0.27
C GLY A 293 -1.01 5.46 -0.11
N PHE A 294 -0.46 5.95 -1.23
CA PHE A 294 -0.81 7.25 -1.78
C PHE A 294 -2.23 7.26 -2.36
N LEU A 295 -3.04 8.17 -1.83
CA LEU A 295 -4.32 8.56 -2.40
C LEU A 295 -4.10 9.55 -3.56
N HIS A 296 -5.19 9.99 -4.20
CA HIS A 296 -5.12 10.89 -5.36
C HIS A 296 -4.24 12.12 -5.09
N GLU A 297 -4.51 12.83 -3.99
CA GLU A 297 -3.78 14.04 -3.61
C GLU A 297 -2.32 13.77 -3.24
N ASP A 298 -2.04 12.64 -2.60
CA ASP A 298 -0.66 12.25 -2.26
C ASP A 298 0.15 11.97 -3.53
N ARG A 299 -0.45 11.31 -4.53
CA ARG A 299 0.19 11.07 -5.83
C ARG A 299 0.46 12.40 -6.53
N LEU A 300 -0.52 13.30 -6.57
CA LEU A 300 -0.35 14.62 -7.17
C LEU A 300 0.78 15.40 -6.49
N MET A 301 0.79 15.44 -5.15
CA MET A 301 1.84 16.09 -4.36
C MET A 301 3.21 15.44 -4.61
N PHE A 302 3.27 14.11 -4.69
CA PHE A 302 4.51 13.39 -4.95
C PHE A 302 5.08 13.74 -6.32
N PHE A 303 4.25 13.76 -7.37
CA PHE A 303 4.69 14.19 -8.71
C PHE A 303 5.18 15.64 -8.71
N LYS A 304 4.51 16.55 -8.00
CA LYS A 304 4.96 17.94 -7.87
C LYS A 304 6.33 18.05 -7.20
N ASN A 305 6.61 17.19 -6.22
CA ASN A 305 7.88 17.20 -5.50
C ASN A 305 9.03 16.52 -6.25
N VAL A 306 8.74 15.54 -7.11
CA VAL A 306 9.79 14.81 -7.86
C VAL A 306 10.20 15.54 -9.13
N PHE A 307 9.29 16.25 -9.79
CA PHE A 307 9.57 16.98 -11.02
C PHE A 307 9.93 18.43 -10.72
N GLU A 308 11.09 18.88 -11.18
CA GLU A 308 11.54 20.27 -10.99
C GLU A 308 10.67 21.30 -11.75
N ASN A 309 9.99 20.87 -12.81
CA ASN A 309 9.16 21.70 -13.67
C ASN A 309 7.68 21.31 -13.51
N GLU A 310 6.84 22.27 -13.12
CA GLU A 310 5.40 22.11 -12.90
C GLU A 310 4.65 21.60 -14.14
N GLU A 311 4.98 22.09 -15.34
CA GLU A 311 4.34 21.65 -16.59
C GLU A 311 4.69 20.17 -16.90
N LEU A 312 5.93 19.76 -16.65
CA LEU A 312 6.32 18.35 -16.80
C LEU A 312 5.67 17.47 -15.75
N SER A 313 5.53 17.97 -14.53
CA SER A 313 4.82 17.29 -13.45
C SER A 313 3.37 17.01 -13.81
N GLU A 314 2.64 18.03 -14.30
CA GLU A 314 1.25 17.92 -14.72
C GLU A 314 1.09 16.95 -15.90
N LYS A 315 1.96 17.04 -16.92
CA LYS A 315 1.95 16.11 -18.06
C LYS A 315 2.21 14.67 -17.62
N ALA A 316 3.18 14.45 -16.74
CA ALA A 316 3.51 13.12 -16.23
C ALA A 316 2.36 12.55 -15.39
N PHE A 317 1.77 13.36 -14.50
CA PHE A 317 0.65 12.94 -13.68
C PHE A 317 -0.58 12.61 -14.53
N HIS A 318 -0.92 13.46 -15.50
CA HIS A 318 -2.02 13.21 -16.43
C HIS A 318 -1.80 11.92 -17.22
N TYR A 319 -0.59 11.67 -17.71
CA TYR A 319 -0.28 10.41 -18.41
C TYR A 319 -0.54 9.18 -17.51
N VAL A 320 -0.10 9.25 -16.26
CA VAL A 320 -0.28 8.15 -15.31
C VAL A 320 -1.75 7.99 -14.94
N GLN A 321 -2.49 9.08 -14.75
CA GLN A 321 -3.92 9.06 -14.47
C GLN A 321 -4.74 8.41 -15.60
N GLU A 322 -4.34 8.61 -16.86
CA GLU A 322 -4.96 7.95 -18.02
C GLU A 322 -4.55 6.47 -18.16
N ASN A 323 -3.47 6.03 -17.52
CA ASN A 323 -3.00 4.65 -17.50
C ASN A 323 -3.29 3.97 -16.16
N ASP A 324 -4.43 3.28 -16.04
CA ASP A 324 -4.87 2.70 -14.75
C ASP A 324 -3.90 1.71 -14.14
N THR A 325 -3.16 0.97 -14.95
CA THR A 325 -2.12 0.05 -14.47
C THR A 325 -1.06 0.81 -13.71
N LEU A 326 -0.55 1.89 -14.30
CA LEU A 326 0.43 2.76 -13.66
C LEU A 326 -0.18 3.56 -12.50
N TYR A 327 -1.41 4.06 -12.65
CA TYR A 327 -2.12 4.82 -11.61
C TYR A 327 -2.36 3.97 -10.36
N THR A 328 -2.85 2.74 -10.54
CA THR A 328 -3.09 1.77 -9.47
C THR A 328 -1.78 1.44 -8.76
N PHE A 329 -0.70 1.24 -9.52
CA PHE A 329 0.60 1.02 -8.92
C PHE A 329 1.11 2.22 -8.14
N CYS A 330 0.84 3.45 -8.58
CA CYS A 330 1.22 4.66 -7.83
C CYS A 330 0.51 4.78 -6.47
N TYR A 331 -0.45 3.93 -6.13
CA TYR A 331 -0.90 3.74 -4.74
C TYR A 331 0.27 3.34 -3.83
N ILE A 332 1.19 2.49 -4.31
CA ILE A 332 2.37 2.11 -3.54
C ILE A 332 3.47 3.16 -3.80
N PRO A 333 3.97 3.86 -2.77
CA PRO A 333 4.97 4.92 -2.93
C PRO A 333 6.24 4.51 -3.70
N SER A 334 6.75 3.31 -3.49
CA SER A 334 7.92 2.80 -4.23
C SER A 334 7.66 2.71 -5.74
N TYR A 335 6.47 2.29 -6.16
CA TYR A 335 6.08 2.27 -7.57
C TYR A 335 5.87 3.68 -8.11
N CYS A 336 5.24 4.55 -7.33
CA CYS A 336 5.09 5.96 -7.69
C CYS A 336 6.46 6.58 -8.01
N TRP A 337 7.47 6.32 -7.18
CA TRP A 337 8.84 6.75 -7.41
C TRP A 337 9.48 6.17 -8.68
N ILE A 338 9.32 4.87 -8.95
CA ILE A 338 9.82 4.23 -10.19
C ILE A 338 9.17 4.88 -11.41
N VAL A 339 7.85 5.06 -11.40
CA VAL A 339 7.07 5.68 -12.48
C VAL A 339 7.55 7.10 -12.73
N CYS A 340 7.67 7.94 -11.69
CA CYS A 340 8.18 9.30 -11.83
C CYS A 340 9.60 9.31 -12.42
N THR A 341 10.47 8.39 -11.97
CA THR A 341 11.85 8.29 -12.47
C THR A 341 11.89 7.97 -13.96
N VAL A 342 11.11 6.98 -14.41
CA VAL A 342 11.01 6.61 -15.83
C VAL A 342 10.47 7.77 -16.66
N LEU A 343 9.35 8.36 -16.23
CA LEU A 343 8.70 9.44 -16.95
C LEU A 343 9.57 10.70 -17.02
N SER A 344 10.25 11.06 -15.93
CA SER A 344 11.20 12.18 -15.91
C SER A 344 12.25 12.04 -17.01
N MET A 345 12.75 10.81 -17.24
CA MET A 345 13.73 10.54 -18.29
C MET A 345 13.11 10.56 -19.70
N CYS A 346 11.95 9.94 -19.89
CA CYS A 346 11.22 9.98 -21.18
C CYS A 346 10.94 11.42 -21.62
N PHE A 347 10.51 12.29 -20.70
CA PHE A 347 10.22 13.69 -21.00
C PHE A 347 11.49 14.55 -21.18
N LYS A 348 12.61 14.20 -20.52
CA LYS A 348 13.92 14.85 -20.73
C LYS A 348 14.53 14.52 -22.10
N ALA A 349 14.26 13.34 -22.66
CA ALA A 349 14.85 12.86 -23.91
C ALA A 349 14.25 13.49 -25.20
N GLN A 350 13.23 14.35 -25.09
CA GLN A 350 12.57 15.13 -26.16
C GLN A 350 12.77 14.63 -27.62
N PRO A 351 11.95 13.68 -28.11
CA PRO A 351 11.62 13.66 -29.52
C PRO A 351 10.79 14.90 -29.84
N THR A 352 11.15 15.63 -30.89
CA THR A 352 10.52 16.87 -31.35
C THR A 352 9.05 16.74 -31.80
N ASN A 353 8.43 15.55 -31.66
CA ASN A 353 7.07 15.22 -32.09
C ASN A 353 6.27 14.50 -30.98
N THR A 354 5.02 14.93 -30.76
CA THR A 354 4.10 14.42 -29.74
C THR A 354 3.72 12.95 -29.94
N ASP A 355 3.65 12.47 -31.18
CA ASP A 355 3.33 11.07 -31.49
C ASP A 355 4.47 10.10 -31.14
N GLN A 356 5.73 10.52 -31.31
CA GLN A 356 6.91 9.73 -30.93
C GLN A 356 7.07 9.62 -29.41
N LEU A 357 6.67 10.68 -28.68
CA LEU A 357 6.59 10.66 -27.22
C LEU A 357 5.58 9.62 -26.73
N MET A 358 4.36 9.61 -27.29
CA MET A 358 3.30 8.65 -26.94
C MET A 358 3.68 7.19 -27.23
N GLU A 359 4.49 6.94 -28.25
CA GLU A 359 5.03 5.59 -28.51
C GLU A 359 6.13 5.18 -27.53
N SER A 360 6.94 6.14 -27.05
CA SER A 360 8.03 5.91 -26.10
C SER A 360 7.58 5.71 -24.65
N LEU A 361 6.33 6.07 -24.31
CA LEU A 361 5.84 5.99 -22.95
C LEU A 361 5.45 4.55 -22.56
N PRO A 362 5.70 4.13 -21.30
CA PRO A 362 5.37 2.79 -20.82
C PRO A 362 3.88 2.48 -20.85
N LYS A 363 3.48 1.45 -21.58
CA LYS A 363 2.07 1.04 -21.76
C LYS A 363 1.65 -0.06 -20.80
N THR A 364 2.59 -0.92 -20.40
CA THR A 364 2.39 -2.04 -19.50
C THR A 364 3.43 -1.99 -18.37
N VAL A 365 3.26 -2.83 -17.35
CA VAL A 365 4.22 -2.92 -16.24
C VAL A 365 5.57 -3.36 -16.76
N THR A 366 5.61 -4.36 -17.62
CA THR A 366 6.88 -4.86 -18.16
C THR A 366 7.60 -3.79 -18.98
N HIS A 367 6.86 -3.03 -19.79
CA HIS A 367 7.43 -1.93 -20.56
C HIS A 367 8.03 -0.85 -19.63
N LEU A 368 7.38 -0.55 -18.50
CA LEU A 368 7.89 0.39 -17.49
C LEU A 368 9.23 -0.07 -16.92
N PHE A 369 9.30 -1.32 -16.45
CA PHE A 369 10.51 -1.86 -15.82
C PHE A 369 11.66 -2.04 -16.81
N VAL A 370 11.35 -2.45 -18.05
CA VAL A 370 12.35 -2.48 -19.11
C VAL A 370 12.91 -1.08 -19.39
N THR A 371 12.05 -0.06 -19.46
CA THR A 371 12.48 1.33 -19.67
C THR A 371 13.31 1.84 -18.49
N PHE A 372 12.89 1.52 -17.26
CA PHE A 372 13.65 1.84 -16.04
C PHE A 372 15.07 1.27 -16.07
N VAL A 373 15.20 -0.01 -16.40
CA VAL A 373 16.51 -0.68 -16.48
C VAL A 373 17.34 -0.15 -17.66
N ALA A 374 16.75 0.04 -18.84
CA ALA A 374 17.43 0.64 -19.99
C ALA A 374 17.97 2.05 -19.69
N ASN A 375 17.20 2.84 -18.95
CA ASN A 375 17.61 4.18 -18.53
C ASN A 375 18.80 4.15 -17.57
N ILE A 376 18.78 3.26 -16.56
CA ILE A 376 19.91 3.06 -15.65
C ILE A 376 21.16 2.63 -16.45
N LEU A 377 21.01 1.67 -17.35
CA LEU A 377 22.10 1.19 -18.21
C LEU A 377 22.64 2.28 -19.14
N THR A 378 21.80 3.17 -19.64
CA THR A 378 22.21 4.31 -20.47
C THR A 378 23.14 5.25 -19.69
N ASN A 379 22.78 5.57 -18.45
CA ASN A 379 23.60 6.43 -17.58
C ASN A 379 24.92 5.78 -17.16
N HIS A 380 24.95 4.44 -17.00
CA HIS A 380 26.18 3.71 -16.69
C HIS A 380 27.10 3.53 -17.90
N ASN A 381 26.55 3.19 -19.07
CA ASN A 381 27.33 2.92 -20.27
C ASN A 381 28.06 4.17 -20.80
N GLN A 382 27.54 5.38 -20.54
CA GLN A 382 28.26 6.63 -20.83
C GLN A 382 29.59 6.76 -20.09
N ASN A 383 29.77 6.04 -18.97
CA ASN A 383 30.95 6.12 -18.12
C ASN A 383 31.96 4.96 -18.32
N THR A 384 31.56 3.81 -18.86
CA THR A 384 32.40 2.59 -18.88
C THR A 384 32.50 1.84 -20.20
N GLY A 385 31.61 2.10 -21.18
CA GLY A 385 31.72 1.54 -22.54
C GLY A 385 31.55 0.02 -22.72
N ASP A 386 31.28 -0.76 -21.66
CA ASP A 386 31.34 -2.23 -21.73
C ASP A 386 29.95 -2.91 -21.54
N SER A 387 29.22 -3.07 -22.65
CA SER A 387 27.91 -3.76 -22.70
C SER A 387 27.98 -5.22 -22.26
N HIS A 388 29.13 -5.88 -22.43
CA HIS A 388 29.33 -7.27 -22.01
C HIS A 388 29.29 -7.41 -20.49
N THR A 389 29.85 -6.46 -19.75
CA THR A 389 29.82 -6.46 -18.29
C THR A 389 28.40 -6.31 -17.75
N ALA A 390 27.60 -5.44 -18.37
CA ALA A 390 26.19 -5.26 -17.98
C ALA A 390 25.36 -6.53 -18.22
N ARG A 391 25.54 -7.20 -19.37
CA ARG A 391 24.81 -8.45 -19.67
C ARG A 391 25.12 -9.55 -18.64
N GLU A 392 26.39 -9.77 -18.31
CA GLU A 392 26.80 -10.79 -17.34
C GLU A 392 26.30 -10.46 -15.91
N LEU A 393 26.33 -9.19 -15.51
CA LEU A 393 25.79 -8.77 -14.22
C LEU A 393 24.28 -8.99 -14.15
N LEU A 394 23.51 -8.55 -15.16
CA LEU A 394 22.06 -8.78 -15.18
C LEU A 394 21.71 -10.26 -15.25
N ARG A 395 22.53 -11.09 -15.93
CA ARG A 395 22.35 -12.56 -15.94
C ARG A 395 22.51 -13.15 -14.54
N SER A 396 23.61 -12.83 -13.85
CA SER A 396 23.91 -13.36 -12.52
C SER A 396 22.90 -12.88 -11.47
N ILE A 397 22.59 -11.58 -11.44
CA ILE A 397 21.53 -11.00 -10.60
C ILE A 397 20.18 -11.65 -10.90
N GLY A 398 19.84 -11.84 -12.18
CA GLY A 398 18.59 -12.45 -12.59
C GLY A 398 18.39 -13.87 -12.09
N TRP A 399 19.44 -14.69 -12.13
CA TRP A 399 19.36 -16.05 -11.58
C TRP A 399 19.30 -16.09 -10.05
N MET A 400 19.99 -15.18 -9.36
CA MET A 400 19.82 -15.00 -7.92
C MET A 400 18.39 -14.56 -7.58
N ALA A 401 17.82 -13.67 -8.39
CA ALA A 401 16.47 -13.16 -8.22
C ALA A 401 15.41 -14.25 -8.41
N GLU A 402 15.55 -15.08 -9.45
CA GLU A 402 14.66 -16.21 -9.72
C GLU A 402 14.66 -17.20 -8.57
N TYR A 403 15.84 -17.58 -8.08
CA TYR A 403 15.95 -18.42 -6.88
C TYR A 403 15.25 -17.77 -5.68
N GLY A 404 15.42 -16.46 -5.49
CA GLY A 404 14.79 -15.75 -4.38
C GLY A 404 13.26 -15.71 -4.47
N VAL A 405 12.69 -15.46 -5.65
CA VAL A 405 11.23 -15.45 -5.86
C VAL A 405 10.64 -16.83 -5.59
N MET A 406 11.25 -17.89 -6.14
CA MET A 406 10.74 -19.26 -5.99
C MET A 406 10.80 -19.76 -4.54
N ASN A 407 11.75 -19.24 -3.74
CA ASN A 407 12.00 -19.70 -2.37
C ASN A 407 11.63 -18.67 -1.28
N HIS A 408 10.93 -17.57 -1.62
CA HIS A 408 10.58 -16.49 -0.67
C HIS A 408 11.79 -15.84 0.03
N ILE A 409 12.93 -15.77 -0.66
CA ILE A 409 14.14 -15.12 -0.18
C ILE A 409 14.22 -13.71 -0.77
N ILE A 410 14.29 -12.73 0.13
CA ILE A 410 14.39 -11.30 -0.20
C ILE A 410 15.70 -10.67 0.26
N VAL A 411 16.33 -11.28 1.26
CA VAL A 411 17.62 -10.87 1.82
C VAL A 411 18.65 -11.87 1.36
N PHE A 412 19.66 -11.39 0.65
CA PHE A 412 20.78 -12.20 0.17
C PHE A 412 22.03 -11.81 0.96
N ASP A 413 22.81 -12.79 1.41
CA ASP A 413 24.13 -12.56 1.98
C ASP A 413 25.23 -12.79 0.94
N GLU A 414 26.48 -12.54 1.35
CA GLU A 414 27.67 -12.73 0.53
C GLU A 414 27.83 -14.16 -0.04
N ARG A 415 27.25 -15.18 0.59
CA ARG A 415 27.29 -16.57 0.10
C ARG A 415 26.41 -16.73 -1.12
N TYR A 416 25.26 -16.07 -1.15
CA TYR A 416 24.39 -16.06 -2.33
C TYR A 416 25.06 -15.37 -3.52
N LEU A 417 25.68 -14.20 -3.30
CA LEU A 417 26.41 -13.50 -4.36
C LEU A 417 27.49 -14.40 -4.96
N LYS A 418 28.27 -15.09 -4.12
CA LYS A 418 29.28 -16.05 -4.55
C LYS A 418 28.68 -17.26 -5.29
N SER A 419 27.56 -17.81 -4.82
CA SER A 419 26.94 -18.98 -5.47
C SER A 419 26.35 -18.67 -6.85
N PHE A 420 25.91 -17.43 -7.06
CA PHE A 420 25.37 -16.96 -8.35
C PHE A 420 26.37 -16.17 -9.20
N SER A 421 27.63 -16.07 -8.74
CA SER A 421 28.69 -15.30 -9.41
C SER A 421 28.32 -13.84 -9.68
N VAL A 422 27.65 -13.20 -8.72
CA VAL A 422 27.21 -11.80 -8.81
C VAL A 422 28.36 -10.88 -8.41
N GLY A 423 28.80 -10.03 -9.35
CA GLY A 423 29.79 -8.99 -9.07
C GLY A 423 29.16 -7.78 -8.36
N ASN A 424 29.62 -7.48 -7.15
CA ASN A 424 29.15 -6.34 -6.34
C ASN A 424 30.02 -5.07 -6.49
N ASP A 425 31.17 -5.15 -7.16
CA ASP A 425 32.13 -4.03 -7.30
C ASP A 425 31.70 -2.94 -8.31
N THR A 426 30.47 -2.96 -8.83
CA THR A 426 30.02 -2.05 -9.89
C THR A 426 28.97 -1.07 -9.41
N HIS A 427 29.00 0.17 -9.91
CA HIS A 427 27.92 1.13 -9.67
C HIS A 427 26.57 0.66 -10.25
N LEU A 428 26.60 -0.23 -11.25
CA LEU A 428 25.40 -0.84 -11.81
C LEU A 428 24.73 -1.78 -10.80
N PHE A 429 25.50 -2.54 -10.02
CA PHE A 429 24.97 -3.39 -8.95
C PHE A 429 24.20 -2.57 -7.90
N SER A 430 24.80 -1.48 -7.41
CA SER A 430 24.18 -0.60 -6.42
C SER A 430 22.97 0.19 -6.95
N SER A 431 22.73 0.18 -8.26
CA SER A 431 21.53 0.79 -8.86
C SER A 431 20.27 -0.08 -8.73
N PHE A 432 20.43 -1.37 -8.43
CA PHE A 432 19.32 -2.31 -8.29
C PHE A 432 19.25 -2.96 -6.91
N ILE A 433 20.39 -3.02 -6.22
CA ILE A 433 20.55 -3.71 -4.94
C ILE A 433 21.06 -2.72 -3.89
N MET A 434 20.43 -2.74 -2.73
CA MET A 434 20.82 -2.01 -1.54
C MET A 434 21.60 -2.91 -0.59
N GLU A 435 22.75 -2.40 -0.16
CA GLU A 435 23.58 -3.00 0.89
C GLU A 435 23.13 -2.51 2.27
N SER A 436 23.10 -3.42 3.24
CA SER A 436 22.73 -3.11 4.61
C SER A 436 23.49 -3.97 5.62
N GLY A 437 23.81 -3.40 6.78
CA GLY A 437 24.59 -4.07 7.83
C GLY A 437 26.00 -3.50 8.00
N GLN A 438 26.79 -4.13 8.86
CA GLN A 438 28.20 -3.75 9.07
C GLN A 438 29.11 -4.38 8.00
N PRO A 439 30.29 -3.80 7.71
CA PRO A 439 31.19 -4.26 6.64
C PRO A 439 31.60 -5.74 6.73
N SER A 440 31.58 -6.34 7.92
CA SER A 440 31.92 -7.75 8.12
C SER A 440 30.78 -8.73 7.83
N ASN A 441 29.55 -8.24 7.64
CA ASN A 441 28.36 -9.06 7.40
C ASN A 441 27.28 -8.24 6.67
N VAL A 442 27.45 -8.03 5.37
CA VAL A 442 26.57 -7.22 4.52
C VAL A 442 25.43 -8.09 3.96
N ASP A 443 24.20 -7.60 4.13
CA ASP A 443 22.99 -8.13 3.50
C ASP A 443 22.64 -7.27 2.29
N TYR A 444 22.27 -7.93 1.21
CA TYR A 444 21.91 -7.38 -0.09
C TYR A 444 20.42 -7.58 -0.34
N ASN A 445 19.70 -6.52 -0.68
CA ASN A 445 18.27 -6.58 -1.00
C ASN A 445 18.03 -5.85 -2.31
N PHE A 446 17.14 -6.35 -3.16
CA PHE A 446 16.65 -5.54 -4.28
C PHE A 446 15.96 -4.29 -3.72
N LEU A 447 16.09 -3.15 -4.43
CA LEU A 447 15.38 -1.91 -4.06
C LEU A 447 13.87 -2.12 -3.91
N HIS A 448 13.31 -3.07 -4.66
CA HIS A 448 11.94 -3.52 -4.54
C HIS A 448 11.78 -5.00 -4.94
N LEU A 449 10.80 -5.72 -4.37
CA LEU A 449 10.52 -7.10 -4.76
C LEU A 449 10.22 -7.21 -6.26
N THR A 450 9.47 -6.28 -6.81
CA THR A 450 9.13 -6.27 -8.24
C THR A 450 10.35 -6.15 -9.14
N LEU A 451 11.42 -5.48 -8.68
CA LEU A 451 12.69 -5.51 -9.41
C LEU A 451 13.30 -6.90 -9.38
N GLN A 452 13.25 -7.58 -8.23
CA GLN A 452 13.65 -8.98 -8.14
C GLN A 452 12.84 -9.87 -9.10
N GLU A 453 11.51 -9.75 -9.12
CA GLU A 453 10.64 -10.50 -10.04
C GLU A 453 10.90 -10.16 -11.50
N PHE A 454 11.18 -8.90 -11.81
CA PHE A 454 11.57 -8.46 -13.15
C PHE A 454 12.90 -9.09 -13.59
N PHE A 455 13.93 -9.05 -12.74
CA PHE A 455 15.24 -9.63 -13.06
C PHE A 455 15.16 -11.16 -13.17
N ALA A 456 14.32 -11.80 -12.38
CA ALA A 456 14.02 -13.22 -12.51
C ALA A 456 13.45 -13.54 -13.90
N ALA A 457 12.47 -12.75 -14.39
CA ALA A 457 11.92 -12.91 -15.73
C ALA A 457 12.98 -12.65 -16.81
N LEU A 458 13.74 -11.56 -16.68
CA LEU A 458 14.74 -11.13 -17.65
C LEU A 458 15.85 -12.17 -17.85
N ALA A 459 16.22 -12.91 -16.80
CA ALA A 459 17.23 -13.97 -16.85
C ALA A 459 16.94 -15.01 -17.94
N HIS A 460 15.67 -15.42 -18.08
CA HIS A 460 15.24 -16.40 -19.09
C HIS A 460 15.35 -15.90 -20.53
N PHE A 461 15.40 -14.57 -20.73
CA PHE A 461 15.59 -13.96 -22.04
C PHE A 461 17.06 -13.66 -22.35
N ILE A 462 17.88 -13.40 -21.32
CA ILE A 462 19.33 -13.20 -21.44
C ILE A 462 20.06 -14.55 -21.62
N ASP A 463 19.65 -15.57 -20.88
CA ASP A 463 20.30 -16.88 -20.80
C ASP A 463 19.27 -17.99 -21.03
N TYR A 464 18.78 -18.04 -22.27
CA TYR A 464 17.65 -18.89 -22.62
C TYR A 464 18.00 -20.38 -22.54
N ASN A 465 17.16 -21.10 -21.80
CA ASN A 465 17.13 -22.54 -21.75
C ASN A 465 15.66 -22.99 -21.67
N ALA A 466 15.21 -23.79 -22.65
CA ALA A 466 13.81 -24.21 -22.77
C ALA A 466 13.33 -24.96 -21.53
N ASP A 467 14.09 -25.96 -21.06
CA ASP A 467 13.73 -26.77 -19.89
C ASP A 467 13.61 -25.90 -18.63
N ARG A 468 14.51 -24.93 -18.46
CA ARG A 468 14.49 -24.02 -17.32
C ARG A 468 13.30 -23.08 -17.37
N LEU A 469 13.02 -22.47 -18.52
CA LEU A 469 11.86 -21.60 -18.71
C LEU A 469 10.55 -22.35 -18.47
N GLN A 470 10.39 -23.56 -19.03
CA GLN A 470 9.21 -24.38 -18.82
C GLN A 470 9.01 -24.76 -17.35
N LYS A 471 10.07 -25.14 -16.64
CA LYS A 471 10.01 -25.41 -15.19
C LYS A 471 9.57 -24.18 -14.40
N THR A 472 10.13 -23.02 -14.70
CA THR A 472 9.78 -21.75 -14.04
C THR A 472 8.32 -21.39 -14.31
N LEU A 473 7.85 -21.45 -15.57
CA LEU A 473 6.45 -21.16 -15.92
C LEU A 473 5.48 -22.11 -15.20
N HIS A 474 5.78 -23.41 -15.17
CA HIS A 474 4.95 -24.39 -14.49
C HIS A 474 4.94 -24.19 -12.97
N ALA A 475 6.11 -24.00 -12.35
CA ALA A 475 6.22 -23.77 -10.91
C ALA A 475 5.50 -22.48 -10.49
N ALA A 476 5.78 -21.37 -11.18
CA ALA A 476 5.18 -20.07 -10.93
C ALA A 476 3.65 -20.11 -11.01
N ALA A 477 3.10 -20.81 -12.01
CA ALA A 477 1.65 -20.93 -12.20
C ALA A 477 0.97 -21.90 -11.24
N SER A 478 1.73 -22.69 -10.49
CA SER A 478 1.20 -23.68 -9.54
C SER A 478 1.16 -23.19 -8.09
N TYR A 479 1.74 -22.02 -7.80
CA TYR A 479 1.69 -21.45 -6.46
C TYR A 479 0.30 -20.87 -6.16
N ASN A 480 -0.21 -21.17 -4.97
CA ASN A 480 -1.51 -20.69 -4.48
C ASN A 480 -1.42 -19.43 -3.61
N ASP A 481 -0.22 -18.87 -3.44
CA ASP A 481 0.05 -17.69 -2.61
C ASP A 481 0.48 -16.48 -3.44
N ASP A 482 0.13 -16.47 -4.74
CA ASP A 482 0.38 -15.39 -5.70
C ASP A 482 1.85 -14.94 -5.84
N ARG A 483 2.80 -15.66 -5.23
CA ARG A 483 4.22 -15.26 -5.08
C ARG A 483 4.98 -15.00 -6.38
N ALA A 484 4.47 -15.53 -7.50
CA ALA A 484 5.11 -15.47 -8.80
C ALA A 484 4.18 -14.88 -9.87
N GLU A 485 3.06 -14.28 -9.48
CA GLU A 485 2.10 -13.71 -10.42
C GLU A 485 2.73 -12.57 -11.23
N ILE A 486 3.47 -11.67 -10.58
CA ILE A 486 4.18 -10.57 -11.22
C ILE A 486 5.34 -11.08 -12.09
N LEU A 487 6.06 -12.12 -11.64
CA LEU A 487 7.06 -12.81 -12.46
C LEU A 487 6.44 -13.33 -13.78
N LEU A 488 5.27 -13.98 -13.73
CA LEU A 488 4.57 -14.46 -14.93
C LEU A 488 4.18 -13.29 -15.84
N ARG A 489 3.66 -12.19 -15.28
CA ARG A 489 3.33 -10.97 -16.03
C ARG A 489 4.57 -10.42 -16.76
N PHE A 490 5.73 -10.39 -16.10
CA PHE A 490 6.98 -9.97 -16.73
C PHE A 490 7.48 -10.90 -17.82
N LEU A 491 7.39 -12.22 -17.64
CA LEU A 491 7.71 -13.18 -18.70
C LEU A 491 6.82 -12.92 -19.93
N CYS A 492 5.52 -12.71 -19.71
CA CYS A 492 4.55 -12.41 -20.76
C CYS A 492 4.85 -11.09 -21.46
N GLY A 493 5.15 -10.01 -20.73
CA GLY A 493 5.46 -8.72 -21.33
C GLY A 493 6.80 -8.69 -22.06
N LEU A 494 7.78 -9.48 -21.62
CA LEU A 494 9.03 -9.67 -22.35
C LEU A 494 8.81 -10.49 -23.63
N SER A 495 7.68 -11.15 -23.84
CA SER A 495 7.41 -11.76 -25.16
C SER A 495 7.23 -10.71 -26.27
N ASP A 496 6.82 -9.48 -25.91
CA ASP A 496 6.68 -8.37 -26.85
C ASP A 496 8.04 -7.92 -27.42
N SER A 497 8.13 -7.89 -28.75
CA SER A 497 9.37 -7.53 -29.45
C SER A 497 9.73 -6.06 -29.24
N SER A 498 8.75 -5.16 -29.19
CA SER A 498 9.00 -3.72 -29.00
C SER A 498 9.57 -3.43 -27.60
N THR A 499 9.06 -4.13 -26.59
CA THR A 499 9.51 -4.04 -25.21
C THR A 499 10.94 -4.54 -25.07
N ARG A 500 11.26 -5.76 -25.54
CA ARG A 500 12.64 -6.28 -25.46
C ARG A 500 13.66 -5.49 -26.26
N PHE A 501 13.24 -4.87 -27.37
CA PHE A 501 14.12 -4.10 -28.23
C PHE A 501 14.82 -2.95 -27.48
N LEU A 502 14.17 -2.38 -26.45
CA LEU A 502 14.73 -1.30 -25.64
C LEU A 502 16.03 -1.68 -24.89
N LEU A 503 16.25 -2.98 -24.63
CA LEU A 503 17.46 -3.46 -23.96
C LEU A 503 18.55 -3.88 -24.95
N LYS A 504 18.26 -3.95 -26.25
CA LYS A 504 19.17 -4.51 -27.27
C LYS A 504 20.51 -3.78 -27.32
N SER A 505 20.52 -2.46 -27.21
CA SER A 505 21.74 -1.63 -27.20
C SER A 505 22.59 -1.79 -25.94
N HIS A 506 22.03 -2.31 -24.85
CA HIS A 506 22.69 -2.35 -23.54
C HIS A 506 23.16 -3.74 -23.16
N VAL A 507 22.38 -4.77 -23.48
CA VAL A 507 22.69 -6.15 -23.12
C VAL A 507 22.73 -7.09 -24.32
N GLY A 508 22.64 -6.60 -25.55
CA GLY A 508 22.58 -7.41 -26.76
C GLY A 508 21.19 -8.03 -27.01
N GLU A 509 21.10 -8.94 -27.98
CA GLU A 509 19.82 -9.55 -28.33
C GLU A 509 19.30 -10.45 -27.21
N LEU A 510 18.01 -10.26 -26.89
CA LEU A 510 17.24 -11.11 -25.98
C LEU A 510 16.55 -12.22 -26.79
N SER A 511 16.46 -13.42 -26.21
CA SER A 511 15.99 -14.62 -26.93
C SER A 511 14.59 -14.46 -27.53
N VAL A 512 14.49 -14.68 -28.84
CA VAL A 512 13.21 -14.76 -29.57
C VAL A 512 12.52 -16.11 -29.32
N GLN A 513 13.31 -17.17 -29.09
CA GLN A 513 12.81 -18.50 -28.74
C GLN A 513 12.10 -18.47 -27.38
N ALA A 514 12.67 -17.81 -26.37
CA ALA A 514 12.01 -17.58 -25.09
C ALA A 514 10.65 -16.90 -25.26
N ALA A 515 10.56 -15.88 -26.12
CA ALA A 515 9.30 -15.20 -26.41
C ALA A 515 8.26 -16.14 -27.05
N GLY A 516 8.69 -17.00 -27.99
CA GLY A 516 7.84 -18.00 -28.62
C GLY A 516 7.30 -19.04 -27.64
N ASP A 517 8.16 -19.54 -26.74
CA ASP A 517 7.78 -20.49 -25.69
C ASP A 517 6.78 -19.87 -24.70
N VAL A 518 7.00 -18.61 -24.28
CA VAL A 518 6.06 -17.88 -23.42
C VAL A 518 4.72 -17.67 -24.13
N VAL A 519 4.71 -17.27 -25.41
CA VAL A 519 3.47 -17.11 -26.18
C VAL A 519 2.70 -18.43 -26.28
N THR A 520 3.41 -19.54 -26.51
CA THR A 520 2.81 -20.88 -26.55
C THR A 520 2.21 -21.26 -25.19
N TRP A 521 2.92 -20.95 -24.10
CA TRP A 521 2.41 -21.14 -22.75
C TRP A 521 1.15 -20.30 -22.46
N ILE A 522 1.11 -19.03 -22.87
CA ILE A 522 -0.07 -18.17 -22.75
C ILE A 522 -1.28 -18.78 -23.46
N GLN A 523 -1.09 -19.29 -24.68
CA GLN A 523 -2.15 -19.96 -25.45
C GLN A 523 -2.73 -21.17 -24.71
N HIS A 524 -1.86 -22.02 -24.17
CA HIS A 524 -2.27 -23.19 -23.38
C HIS A 524 -3.04 -22.75 -22.14
N LYS A 525 -2.47 -21.79 -21.38
CA LYS A 525 -3.05 -21.30 -20.13
C LYS A 525 -4.46 -20.74 -20.34
N ILE A 526 -4.68 -19.90 -21.36
CA ILE A 526 -6.02 -19.35 -21.64
C ILE A 526 -7.00 -20.47 -22.04
N THR A 527 -6.56 -21.45 -22.81
CA THR A 527 -7.40 -22.58 -23.25
C THR A 527 -7.84 -23.45 -22.06
N GLU A 528 -6.97 -23.60 -21.07
CA GLU A 528 -7.29 -24.27 -19.81
C GLU A 528 -8.25 -23.43 -18.96
N GLU A 529 -7.94 -22.14 -18.76
CA GLU A 529 -8.68 -21.30 -17.82
C GLU A 529 -10.07 -20.85 -18.33
N GLN A 530 -10.33 -20.92 -19.64
CA GLN A 530 -11.69 -20.74 -20.17
C GLN A 530 -12.70 -21.76 -19.63
N ARG A 531 -12.24 -22.87 -19.05
CA ARG A 531 -13.07 -23.91 -18.44
C ARG A 531 -12.98 -23.96 -16.91
N SER A 532 -12.30 -23.00 -16.28
CA SER A 532 -11.95 -23.03 -14.86
C SER A 532 -12.58 -21.85 -14.09
N ASP A 533 -11.95 -21.46 -12.98
CA ASP A 533 -12.31 -20.33 -12.13
C ASP A 533 -12.19 -18.97 -12.85
N LYS A 534 -13.18 -18.10 -12.66
CA LYS A 534 -13.27 -16.78 -13.29
C LYS A 534 -12.11 -15.85 -12.91
N ARG A 535 -11.54 -15.99 -11.72
CA ARG A 535 -10.37 -15.23 -11.27
C ARG A 535 -9.13 -15.62 -12.04
N ASN A 536 -8.93 -16.91 -12.31
CA ASN A 536 -7.82 -17.37 -13.12
C ASN A 536 -7.93 -16.91 -14.58
N LEU A 537 -9.15 -16.89 -15.12
CA LEU A 537 -9.42 -16.31 -16.44
C LEU A 537 -9.06 -14.82 -16.48
N LEU A 538 -9.43 -14.06 -15.46
CA LEU A 538 -9.02 -12.65 -15.33
C LEU A 538 -7.50 -12.49 -15.26
N ASN A 539 -6.80 -13.34 -14.50
CA ASN A 539 -5.33 -13.36 -14.46
C ASN A 539 -4.73 -13.67 -15.85
N ALA A 540 -5.35 -14.55 -16.63
CA ALA A 540 -4.94 -14.81 -18.00
C ALA A 540 -5.10 -13.57 -18.92
N PHE A 541 -6.07 -12.70 -18.66
CA PHE A 541 -6.21 -11.42 -19.36
C PHE A 541 -5.07 -10.45 -19.04
N TYR A 542 -4.52 -10.47 -17.83
CA TYR A 542 -3.30 -9.72 -17.52
C TYR A 542 -2.11 -10.21 -18.35
N TYR A 543 -1.95 -11.52 -18.56
CA TYR A 543 -0.88 -12.08 -19.40
C TYR A 543 -1.02 -11.61 -20.86
N LEU A 544 -2.23 -11.63 -21.40
CA LEU A 544 -2.54 -11.10 -22.73
C LEU A 544 -2.21 -9.61 -22.84
N HIS A 545 -2.66 -8.82 -21.87
CA HIS A 545 -2.42 -7.38 -21.82
C HIS A 545 -0.92 -7.06 -21.81
N GLU A 546 -0.14 -7.73 -20.95
CA GLU A 546 1.30 -7.56 -20.88
C GLU A 546 1.99 -7.96 -22.20
N SER A 547 1.57 -9.05 -22.86
CA SER A 547 2.15 -9.51 -24.13
C SER A 547 2.00 -8.52 -25.29
N ARG A 548 1.04 -7.58 -25.19
CA ARG A 548 0.67 -6.60 -26.24
C ARG A 548 0.44 -7.21 -27.63
N ASN A 549 0.16 -8.51 -27.70
CA ASN A 549 0.03 -9.24 -28.94
C ASN A 549 -1.45 -9.35 -29.33
N LYS A 550 -1.94 -8.38 -30.13
CA LYS A 550 -3.35 -8.34 -30.57
C LYS A 550 -3.76 -9.59 -31.36
N ALA A 551 -2.84 -10.16 -32.15
CA ALA A 551 -3.12 -11.39 -32.90
C ALA A 551 -3.31 -12.58 -31.95
N LEU A 552 -2.49 -12.69 -30.91
CA LEU A 552 -2.64 -13.68 -29.86
C LEU A 552 -3.97 -13.52 -29.11
N VAL A 553 -4.35 -12.30 -28.76
CA VAL A 553 -5.66 -12.02 -28.13
C VAL A 553 -6.80 -12.50 -29.03
N SER A 554 -6.78 -12.11 -30.31
CA SER A 554 -7.81 -12.51 -31.26
C SER A 554 -7.85 -14.04 -31.47
N GLN A 555 -6.70 -14.73 -31.39
CA GLN A 555 -6.62 -16.18 -31.53
C GLN A 555 -7.16 -16.92 -30.30
N CYS A 556 -6.81 -16.45 -29.09
CA CYS A 556 -7.19 -17.11 -27.84
C CYS A 556 -8.62 -16.81 -27.41
N ILE A 557 -9.07 -15.57 -27.61
CA ILE A 557 -10.38 -15.07 -27.15
C ILE A 557 -11.42 -15.08 -28.28
N GLY A 558 -11.04 -14.74 -29.51
CA GLY A 558 -11.91 -14.81 -30.69
C GLY A 558 -13.30 -14.17 -30.51
N SER A 559 -14.33 -14.81 -31.07
CA SER A 559 -15.75 -14.47 -30.87
C SER A 559 -16.39 -15.28 -29.75
N ASN A 560 -15.69 -15.44 -28.62
CA ASN A 560 -16.21 -16.23 -27.50
C ASN A 560 -17.10 -15.40 -26.56
N ASN A 561 -17.95 -16.11 -25.82
CA ASN A 561 -18.64 -15.56 -24.66
C ASN A 561 -17.67 -15.46 -23.48
N ILE A 562 -17.51 -14.27 -22.91
CA ILE A 562 -16.69 -14.03 -21.72
C ILE A 562 -17.62 -13.95 -20.51
N ASP A 563 -17.42 -14.81 -19.52
CA ASP A 563 -18.18 -14.78 -18.27
C ASP A 563 -17.28 -14.48 -17.09
N LEU A 564 -17.38 -13.25 -16.58
CA LEU A 564 -16.75 -12.80 -15.34
C LEU A 564 -17.81 -12.46 -14.28
N SER A 565 -19.05 -12.91 -14.44
CA SER A 565 -20.10 -12.58 -13.49
C SER A 565 -19.79 -13.10 -12.08
N GLY A 566 -20.12 -12.30 -11.07
CA GLY A 566 -19.94 -12.64 -9.65
C GLY A 566 -18.51 -12.46 -9.11
N ILE A 567 -17.56 -11.99 -9.92
CA ILE A 567 -16.26 -11.51 -9.41
C ILE A 567 -16.21 -9.99 -9.37
N SER A 568 -15.76 -9.41 -8.27
CA SER A 568 -15.55 -7.97 -8.15
C SER A 568 -14.42 -7.52 -9.08
N LEU A 569 -14.69 -6.52 -9.92
CA LEU A 569 -13.72 -5.96 -10.85
C LEU A 569 -13.27 -4.57 -10.39
N SER A 570 -11.98 -4.42 -10.18
CA SER A 570 -11.35 -3.12 -9.93
C SER A 570 -11.26 -2.28 -11.22
N PRO A 571 -11.01 -0.96 -11.13
CA PRO A 571 -10.72 -0.13 -12.30
C PRO A 571 -9.61 -0.71 -13.19
N LEU A 572 -8.57 -1.30 -12.60
CA LEU A 572 -7.49 -1.96 -13.32
C LEU A 572 -7.99 -3.19 -14.09
N ASP A 573 -8.80 -4.04 -13.45
CA ASP A 573 -9.39 -5.21 -14.11
C ASP A 573 -10.25 -4.78 -15.31
N CYS A 574 -10.99 -3.68 -15.17
CA CYS A 574 -11.79 -3.10 -16.25
C CYS A 574 -10.91 -2.60 -17.41
N SER A 575 -9.78 -1.96 -17.12
CA SER A 575 -8.85 -1.48 -18.15
C SER A 575 -8.13 -2.61 -18.89
N VAL A 576 -7.72 -3.65 -18.17
CA VAL A 576 -7.14 -4.86 -18.77
C VAL A 576 -8.18 -5.57 -19.64
N LEU A 577 -9.40 -5.78 -19.13
CA LEU A 577 -10.47 -6.38 -19.91
C LEU A 577 -10.83 -5.56 -21.15
N SER A 578 -10.94 -4.23 -21.01
CA SER A 578 -11.17 -3.31 -22.13
C SER A 578 -10.08 -3.43 -23.19
N SER A 579 -8.81 -3.51 -22.79
CA SER A 579 -7.68 -3.69 -23.71
C SER A 579 -7.74 -5.02 -24.47
N VAL A 580 -8.15 -6.10 -23.80
CA VAL A 580 -8.37 -7.41 -24.43
C VAL A 580 -9.52 -7.33 -25.43
N LEU A 581 -10.67 -6.79 -25.01
CA LEU A 581 -11.87 -6.67 -25.83
C LEU A 581 -11.68 -5.79 -27.07
N GLN A 582 -10.88 -4.72 -26.99
CA GLN A 582 -10.53 -3.88 -28.15
C GLN A 582 -9.69 -4.62 -29.21
N SER A 583 -9.06 -5.73 -28.83
CA SER A 583 -8.25 -6.55 -29.74
C SER A 583 -9.05 -7.71 -30.33
N CYS A 584 -10.29 -7.92 -29.88
CA CYS A 584 -11.24 -8.88 -30.46
C CYS A 584 -11.95 -8.25 -31.66
N THR A 585 -12.27 -9.05 -32.67
CA THR A 585 -13.02 -8.60 -33.86
C THR A 585 -14.48 -8.29 -33.50
N GLU A 586 -15.18 -9.22 -32.84
CA GLU A 586 -16.48 -9.05 -32.18
C GLU A 586 -16.65 -10.16 -31.12
N SER A 587 -16.95 -9.80 -29.88
CA SER A 587 -17.35 -10.72 -28.80
C SER A 587 -18.87 -10.88 -28.78
N GLU A 588 -19.37 -12.12 -28.71
CA GLU A 588 -20.81 -12.41 -28.76
C GLU A 588 -21.56 -11.96 -27.49
N GLU A 589 -21.00 -12.24 -26.32
CA GLU A 589 -21.58 -11.87 -25.03
C GLU A 589 -20.48 -11.68 -23.98
N VAL A 590 -20.50 -10.55 -23.27
CA VAL A 590 -19.63 -10.29 -22.11
C VAL A 590 -20.51 -10.16 -20.88
N LYS A 591 -20.44 -11.12 -19.95
CA LYS A 591 -21.26 -11.15 -18.72
C LYS A 591 -20.49 -10.54 -17.55
N LEU A 592 -20.95 -9.38 -17.09
CA LEU A 592 -20.38 -8.63 -15.96
C LEU A 592 -21.39 -8.46 -14.80
N ASN A 593 -22.41 -9.30 -14.77
CA ASN A 593 -23.40 -9.34 -13.69
C ASN A 593 -22.74 -9.48 -12.31
N SER A 594 -23.19 -8.67 -11.35
CA SER A 594 -22.71 -8.70 -9.96
C SER A 594 -21.19 -8.53 -9.82
N CYS A 595 -20.56 -7.79 -10.74
CA CYS A 595 -19.12 -7.48 -10.68
C CYS A 595 -18.76 -6.25 -9.84
N HIS A 596 -19.76 -5.58 -9.22
CA HIS A 596 -19.56 -4.40 -8.37
C HIS A 596 -18.70 -3.28 -9.02
N ILE A 597 -18.81 -3.13 -10.34
CA ILE A 597 -18.04 -2.14 -11.11
C ILE A 597 -18.55 -0.73 -10.78
N ARG A 598 -17.63 0.15 -10.37
CA ARG A 598 -17.91 1.57 -10.08
C ARG A 598 -17.87 2.41 -11.36
N ASP A 599 -18.37 3.64 -11.30
CA ASP A 599 -18.39 4.59 -12.42
C ASP A 599 -17.03 4.73 -13.13
N GLU A 600 -15.95 4.78 -12.37
CA GLU A 600 -14.58 4.83 -12.90
C GLU A 600 -14.26 3.60 -13.77
N GLY A 601 -14.57 2.39 -13.29
CA GLY A 601 -14.38 1.15 -14.03
C GLY A 601 -15.29 1.05 -15.27
N LEU A 602 -16.54 1.52 -15.16
CA LEU A 602 -17.48 1.56 -16.30
C LEU A 602 -16.95 2.44 -17.43
N ARG A 603 -16.36 3.60 -17.12
CA ARG A 603 -15.76 4.49 -18.13
C ARG A 603 -14.64 3.81 -18.92
N LYS A 604 -13.93 2.84 -18.33
CA LYS A 604 -12.84 2.11 -19.01
C LYS A 604 -13.34 1.23 -20.15
N PHE A 605 -14.61 0.84 -20.15
CA PHE A 605 -15.20 0.06 -21.24
C PHE A 605 -15.58 0.90 -22.45
N ILE A 606 -15.64 2.24 -22.37
CA ILE A 606 -16.05 3.11 -23.49
C ILE A 606 -15.33 2.73 -24.81
N PRO A 607 -14.00 2.55 -24.83
CA PRO A 607 -13.30 2.21 -26.06
C PRO A 607 -13.62 0.79 -26.56
N ALA A 608 -14.05 -0.12 -25.70
CA ALA A 608 -14.36 -1.52 -26.02
C ALA A 608 -15.85 -1.78 -26.31
N LEU A 609 -16.76 -0.83 -26.07
CA LEU A 609 -18.20 -1.05 -26.25
C LEU A 609 -18.56 -1.52 -27.67
N HIS A 610 -17.84 -1.04 -28.68
CA HIS A 610 -18.08 -1.39 -30.07
C HIS A 610 -17.75 -2.86 -30.40
N SER A 611 -16.92 -3.53 -29.59
CA SER A 611 -16.58 -4.93 -29.80
C SER A 611 -17.51 -5.90 -29.05
N MET A 612 -18.48 -5.39 -28.29
CA MET A 612 -19.44 -6.20 -27.52
C MET A 612 -20.81 -6.23 -28.21
N LYS A 613 -21.29 -7.42 -28.61
CA LYS A 613 -22.66 -7.56 -29.13
C LYS A 613 -23.72 -7.49 -28.03
N ARG A 614 -23.41 -8.06 -26.86
CA ARG A 614 -24.27 -8.07 -25.66
C ARG A 614 -23.41 -7.86 -24.42
N LEU A 615 -23.82 -6.91 -23.59
CA LEU A 615 -23.25 -6.69 -22.26
C LEU A 615 -24.28 -7.14 -21.23
N GLY A 616 -23.91 -8.18 -20.48
CA GLY A 616 -24.78 -8.93 -19.58
C GLY A 616 -24.65 -8.52 -18.14
#